data_AF-A0A7S1MWC4-F1
#
_entry.id   AF-A0A7S1MWC4-F1
#
_cell.length_a   1.000
_cell.length_b   1.000
_cell.length_c   1.000
_cell.angle_alpha   90.00
_cell.angle_beta   90.00
_cell.angle_gamma   90.00
#
_symmetry.space_group_name_H-M   'P 1'
#
loop_
_entity.id
_entity.type
_entity.pdbx_description
1 polymer ?
#
loop_
_entity_poly.entity_id
_entity_poly.type
_entity_poly.pdbx_seq_one_letter_code
_entity_poly.pdbx_strand_id
1 'polypeptide(L)'
;RGAGEEPSCPPLSAMGDEVEKRKAQIKDIRTKIEEAKDAAEKKATFRDTNLDCAKSRLDFDVKKLDAAIKKNEALIKKLKLISSDNKDQVLTAIRTVNMSKFVSEAVDAVGECAMKGKDVPASVQVVSALHLRYGTFTTGLQGRLSSFFVESKSKEGETEGERKDRVTRRRTALRLVTELFVAGVFTEGSVLGRALKELVVQEKALTDGGATLSALLVAFVKYAGEDFLGIRPAWRVEVDDLIQADRKKA
;
A
#
# COMPACT_ATOMS: atom_id res chain seq x y z
N ARG A 1 -21.49 -66.53 -6.29
CA ARG A 1 -22.60 -65.54 -6.29
C ARG A 1 -22.05 -64.26 -5.66
N GLY A 2 -21.51 -63.35 -6.45
CA GLY A 2 -21.14 -62.01 -5.99
C GLY A 2 -22.22 -61.06 -6.47
N ALA A 3 -23.03 -60.54 -5.55
CA ALA A 3 -23.93 -59.44 -5.86
C ALA A 3 -23.07 -58.19 -5.97
N GLY A 4 -22.99 -57.60 -7.17
CA GLY A 4 -22.40 -56.29 -7.35
C GLY A 4 -23.32 -55.25 -6.72
N GLU A 5 -22.81 -54.49 -5.75
CA GLU A 5 -23.47 -53.26 -5.30
C GLU A 5 -23.38 -52.25 -6.45
N GLU A 6 -24.53 -51.96 -7.07
CA GLU A 6 -24.65 -50.81 -7.96
C GLU A 6 -24.39 -49.52 -7.16
N PRO A 7 -23.63 -48.55 -7.71
CA PRO A 7 -23.45 -47.27 -7.04
C PRO A 7 -24.81 -46.58 -6.93
N SER A 8 -25.35 -46.50 -5.71
CA SER A 8 -26.62 -45.86 -5.42
C SER A 8 -26.60 -44.42 -5.93
N CYS A 9 -27.52 -44.09 -6.84
CA CYS A 9 -27.69 -42.73 -7.33
C CYS A 9 -28.08 -41.83 -6.14
N PRO A 10 -27.39 -40.70 -5.91
CA PRO A 10 -27.71 -39.83 -4.77
C PRO A 10 -29.15 -39.33 -4.86
N PRO A 11 -29.86 -39.20 -3.72
CA PRO A 11 -31.26 -38.79 -3.71
C PRO A 11 -31.45 -37.40 -4.34
N LEU A 12 -32.55 -37.22 -5.09
CA LEU A 12 -32.89 -35.98 -5.82
C LEU A 12 -32.84 -34.71 -4.95
N SER A 13 -33.14 -34.83 -3.65
CA SER A 13 -33.02 -33.72 -2.69
C SER A 13 -31.56 -33.30 -2.46
N ALA A 14 -30.63 -34.25 -2.39
CA ALA A 14 -29.19 -33.97 -2.25
C ALA A 14 -28.61 -33.31 -3.51
N MET A 15 -29.12 -33.66 -4.70
CA MET A 15 -28.74 -32.97 -5.94
C MET A 15 -29.26 -31.52 -5.98
N GLY A 16 -30.46 -31.25 -5.45
CA GLY A 16 -31.01 -29.91 -5.32
C GLY A 16 -30.19 -29.02 -4.39
N ASP A 17 -29.82 -29.55 -3.22
CA ASP A 17 -28.99 -28.85 -2.23
C ASP A 17 -27.58 -28.54 -2.78
N GLU A 18 -27.00 -29.45 -3.55
CA GLU A 18 -25.69 -29.26 -4.17
C GLU A 18 -25.72 -28.21 -5.29
N VAL A 19 -26.80 -28.17 -6.09
CA VAL A 19 -27.01 -27.14 -7.12
C VAL A 19 -27.16 -25.75 -6.49
N GLU A 20 -27.94 -25.62 -5.41
CA GLU A 20 -28.08 -24.34 -4.71
C GLU A 20 -26.77 -23.88 -4.05
N LYS A 21 -26.00 -24.81 -3.45
CA LYS A 21 -24.67 -24.51 -2.92
C LYS A 21 -23.70 -24.01 -4.01
N ARG A 22 -23.70 -24.64 -5.18
CA ARG A 22 -22.87 -24.20 -6.33
C ARG A 22 -23.31 -22.83 -6.85
N LYS A 23 -24.62 -22.56 -6.95
CA LYS A 23 -25.14 -21.24 -7.34
C LYS A 23 -24.69 -20.15 -6.37
N ALA A 24 -24.75 -20.40 -5.06
CA ALA A 24 -24.30 -19.46 -4.04
C ALA A 24 -22.79 -19.17 -4.15
N GLN A 25 -21.97 -20.20 -4.36
CA GLN A 25 -20.52 -20.06 -4.57
C GLN A 25 -20.20 -19.25 -5.83
N ILE A 26 -20.88 -19.51 -6.96
CA ILE A 26 -20.71 -18.73 -8.20
C ILE A 26 -21.06 -17.26 -7.97
N LYS A 27 -22.14 -16.98 -7.22
CA LYS A 27 -22.54 -15.61 -6.90
C LYS A 27 -21.48 -14.89 -6.06
N ASP A 28 -20.96 -15.52 -5.01
CA ASP A 28 -19.90 -14.95 -4.17
C ASP A 28 -18.62 -14.66 -4.97
N ILE A 29 -18.19 -15.60 -5.81
CA ILE A 29 -17.04 -15.44 -6.69
C ILE A 29 -17.23 -14.26 -7.65
N ARG A 30 -18.40 -14.13 -8.28
CA ARG A 30 -18.71 -13.01 -9.19
C ARG A 30 -18.58 -11.67 -8.47
N THR A 31 -19.13 -11.56 -7.25
CA THR A 31 -18.99 -10.35 -6.45
C THR A 31 -17.52 -10.02 -6.19
N LYS A 32 -16.70 -11.00 -5.77
CA LYS A 32 -15.26 -10.80 -5.54
C LYS A 32 -14.50 -10.38 -6.79
N ILE A 33 -14.84 -10.92 -7.96
CA ILE A 33 -14.24 -10.54 -9.24
C ILE A 33 -14.55 -9.07 -9.55
N GLU A 34 -15.82 -8.67 -9.45
CA GLU A 34 -16.22 -7.29 -9.74
C GLU A 34 -15.59 -6.31 -8.75
N GLU A 35 -15.59 -6.61 -7.45
CA GLU A 35 -14.90 -5.79 -6.45
C GLU A 35 -13.38 -5.65 -6.74
N ALA A 36 -12.74 -6.73 -7.17
CA ALA A 36 -11.31 -6.69 -7.54
C ALA A 36 -11.05 -5.89 -8.82
N LYS A 37 -11.96 -5.93 -9.80
CA LYS A 37 -11.88 -5.10 -11.02
C LYS A 37 -12.06 -3.62 -10.69
N ASP A 38 -13.09 -3.28 -9.91
CA ASP A 38 -13.34 -1.91 -9.46
C ASP A 38 -12.15 -1.36 -8.67
N ALA A 39 -11.55 -2.18 -7.80
CA ALA A 39 -10.36 -1.81 -7.04
C ALA A 39 -9.15 -1.57 -7.96
N ALA A 40 -8.95 -2.42 -8.97
CA ALA A 40 -7.87 -2.28 -9.94
C ALA A 40 -8.05 -1.02 -10.82
N GLU A 41 -9.27 -0.72 -11.27
CA GLU A 41 -9.56 0.48 -12.06
C GLU A 41 -9.36 1.77 -11.25
N LYS A 42 -9.85 1.82 -10.01
CA LYS A 42 -9.61 2.95 -9.09
C LYS A 42 -8.11 3.16 -8.87
N LYS A 43 -7.36 2.07 -8.71
CA LYS A 43 -5.91 2.09 -8.51
C LYS A 43 -5.16 2.58 -9.76
N ALA A 44 -5.56 2.13 -10.94
CA ALA A 44 -5.02 2.59 -12.22
C ALA A 44 -5.28 4.09 -12.43
N THR A 45 -6.52 4.53 -12.24
CA THR A 45 -6.90 5.95 -12.35
C THR A 45 -6.14 6.83 -11.36
N PHE A 46 -5.98 6.36 -10.12
CA PHE A 46 -5.19 7.05 -9.11
C PHE A 46 -3.71 7.15 -9.49
N ARG A 47 -3.15 6.09 -10.08
CA ARG A 47 -1.79 6.08 -10.62
C ARG A 47 -1.64 7.08 -11.76
N ASP A 48 -2.52 7.06 -12.74
CA ASP A 48 -2.47 7.95 -13.90
C ASP A 48 -2.55 9.42 -13.49
N THR A 49 -3.39 9.72 -12.49
CA THR A 49 -3.47 11.07 -11.90
C THR A 49 -2.14 11.54 -11.33
N ASN A 50 -1.44 10.67 -10.58
CA ASN A 50 -0.12 11.01 -10.02
C ASN A 50 0.96 11.12 -11.09
N LEU A 51 0.93 10.28 -12.12
CA LEU A 51 1.86 10.39 -13.25
C LEU A 51 1.66 11.70 -14.02
N ASP A 52 0.43 12.19 -14.13
CA ASP A 52 0.08 13.48 -14.74
C ASP A 52 0.11 14.66 -13.74
N CYS A 53 1.00 14.60 -12.74
CA CYS A 53 1.12 15.64 -11.71
C CYS A 53 1.47 17.02 -12.28
N ALA A 54 2.23 17.09 -13.37
CA ALA A 54 2.62 18.35 -14.00
C ALA A 54 1.40 19.13 -14.49
N LYS A 55 0.46 18.46 -15.15
CA LYS A 55 -0.81 19.04 -15.59
C LYS A 55 -1.67 19.46 -14.39
N SER A 56 -1.78 18.58 -13.38
CA SER A 56 -2.53 18.86 -12.16
C SER A 56 -2.07 20.14 -11.44
N ARG A 57 -0.77 20.45 -11.50
CA ARG A 57 -0.19 21.68 -10.92
C ARG A 57 -0.52 22.92 -11.74
N LEU A 58 -0.62 22.81 -13.06
CA LEU A 58 -0.99 23.94 -13.94
C LEU A 58 -2.44 24.38 -13.73
N ASP A 59 -3.33 23.41 -13.47
CA ASP A 59 -4.75 23.67 -13.23
C ASP A 59 -5.03 24.30 -11.85
N PHE A 60 -4.01 24.42 -10.99
CA PHE A 60 -4.16 24.82 -9.59
C PHE A 60 -3.52 26.18 -9.28
N ASP A 61 -4.34 27.21 -9.12
CA ASP A 61 -3.87 28.53 -8.72
C ASP A 61 -3.61 28.63 -7.21
N VAL A 62 -2.38 28.30 -6.80
CA VAL A 62 -1.91 28.41 -5.41
C VAL A 62 -2.04 29.83 -4.83
N LYS A 63 -2.14 30.89 -5.65
CA LYS A 63 -2.23 32.28 -5.18
C LYS A 63 -3.59 32.60 -4.55
N LYS A 64 -4.64 31.83 -4.88
CA LYS A 64 -5.98 31.97 -4.29
C LYS A 64 -6.13 31.29 -2.93
N LEU A 65 -5.13 30.54 -2.51
CA LEU A 65 -5.14 29.82 -1.24
C LEU A 65 -4.66 30.68 -0.08
N ASP A 66 -5.08 30.29 1.12
CA ASP A 66 -4.69 30.98 2.35
C ASP A 66 -3.24 30.64 2.75
N ALA A 67 -2.38 31.67 2.75
CA ALA A 67 -0.96 31.56 3.13
C ALA A 67 -0.69 31.91 4.60
N ALA A 68 -1.72 32.04 5.45
CA ALA A 68 -1.56 32.35 6.86
C ALA A 68 -0.67 31.31 7.55
N ILE A 69 0.35 31.81 8.27
CA ILE A 69 1.33 30.99 8.99
C ILE A 69 0.63 30.05 9.97
N LYS A 70 -0.36 30.55 10.73
CA LYS A 70 -1.14 29.73 11.68
C LYS A 70 -1.85 28.55 11.02
N LYS A 71 -2.37 28.71 9.80
CA LYS A 71 -3.02 27.60 9.07
C LYS A 71 -2.00 26.58 8.59
N ASN A 72 -0.84 27.04 8.13
CA ASN A 72 0.28 26.17 7.76
C ASN A 72 0.78 25.39 8.98
N GLU A 73 1.05 26.03 10.11
CA GLU A 73 1.46 25.36 11.36
C GLU A 73 0.44 24.30 11.81
N ALA A 74 -0.86 24.61 11.72
CA ALA A 74 -1.92 23.67 12.04
C ALA A 74 -1.91 22.46 11.08
N LEU A 75 -1.69 22.68 9.79
CA LEU A 75 -1.57 21.60 8.80
C LEU A 75 -0.31 20.75 9.05
N ILE A 76 0.84 21.36 9.32
CA ILE A 76 2.08 20.67 9.68
C ILE A 76 1.88 19.75 10.90
N LYS A 77 1.19 20.23 11.95
CA LYS A 77 0.86 19.41 13.13
C LYS A 77 0.00 18.20 12.77
N LYS A 78 -0.96 18.37 11.85
CA LYS A 78 -1.79 17.26 11.37
C LYS A 78 -1.00 16.26 10.52
N LEU A 79 -0.06 16.72 9.69
CA LEU A 79 0.81 15.86 8.87
C LEU A 79 1.72 14.96 9.72
N LYS A 80 2.09 15.38 10.93
CA LYS A 80 2.85 14.54 11.89
C LYS A 80 2.04 13.38 12.48
N LEU A 81 0.71 13.40 12.32
CA LEU A 81 -0.22 12.49 12.99
C LEU A 81 -1.24 11.91 12.00
N ILE A 82 -0.86 11.68 10.73
CA ILE A 82 -1.77 11.15 9.72
C ILE A 82 -2.32 9.79 10.16
N SER A 83 -3.64 9.66 10.13
CA SER A 83 -4.35 8.41 10.38
C SER A 83 -5.53 8.26 9.45
N SER A 84 -6.09 7.05 9.41
CA SER A 84 -7.33 6.77 8.67
C SER A 84 -8.49 7.68 9.12
N ASP A 85 -8.51 8.05 10.41
CA ASP A 85 -9.60 8.81 11.02
C ASP A 85 -9.54 10.32 10.70
N ASN A 86 -8.33 10.88 10.52
CA ASN A 86 -8.17 12.31 10.26
C ASN A 86 -7.86 12.65 8.79
N LYS A 87 -7.64 11.64 7.95
CA LYS A 87 -7.27 11.77 6.53
C LYS A 87 -8.09 12.83 5.78
N ASP A 88 -9.42 12.79 5.87
CA ASP A 88 -10.28 13.71 5.11
C ASP A 88 -10.15 15.17 5.60
N GLN A 89 -9.89 15.37 6.89
CA GLN A 89 -9.59 16.69 7.45
C GLN A 89 -8.24 17.22 6.94
N VAL A 90 -7.24 16.35 6.82
CA VAL A 90 -5.92 16.70 6.27
C VAL A 90 -6.04 17.06 4.79
N LEU A 91 -6.75 16.25 4.00
CA LEU A 91 -6.98 16.51 2.57
C LEU A 91 -7.72 17.82 2.33
N THR A 92 -8.71 18.14 3.17
CA THR A 92 -9.44 19.42 3.10
C THR A 92 -8.54 20.61 3.42
N ALA A 93 -7.65 20.48 4.41
CA ALA A 93 -6.68 21.52 4.72
C ALA A 93 -5.67 21.71 3.56
N ILE A 94 -5.14 20.62 2.98
CA ILE A 94 -4.25 20.68 1.80
C ILE A 94 -4.93 21.39 0.61
N ARG A 95 -6.25 21.24 0.46
CA ARG A 95 -7.03 21.92 -0.59
C ARG A 95 -7.12 23.44 -0.44
N THR A 96 -6.97 23.95 0.79
CA THR A 96 -7.32 25.33 1.14
C THR A 96 -6.13 26.18 1.61
N VAL A 97 -5.02 25.54 1.97
CA VAL A 97 -3.83 26.20 2.53
C VAL A 97 -2.69 26.21 1.52
N ASN A 98 -2.06 27.36 1.33
CA ASN A 98 -0.86 27.51 0.52
C ASN A 98 0.38 27.14 1.36
N MET A 99 0.97 25.98 1.04
CA MET A 99 2.18 25.46 1.69
C MET A 99 3.47 25.76 0.92
N SER A 100 3.46 26.65 -0.08
CA SER A 100 4.63 26.87 -0.95
C SER A 100 5.90 27.25 -0.17
N LYS A 101 5.74 27.93 0.97
CA LYS A 101 6.84 28.31 1.89
C LYS A 101 7.13 27.28 2.99
N PHE A 102 6.31 26.24 3.10
CA PHE A 102 6.33 25.24 4.17
C PHE A 102 6.50 23.80 3.64
N VAL A 103 6.96 23.65 2.39
CA VAL A 103 7.08 22.33 1.74
C VAL A 103 8.11 21.46 2.46
N SER A 104 9.24 22.04 2.88
CA SER A 104 10.29 21.32 3.61
C SER A 104 9.78 20.81 4.96
N GLU A 105 9.04 21.64 5.70
CA GLU A 105 8.42 21.27 6.96
C GLU A 105 7.35 20.21 6.76
N ALA A 106 6.64 20.23 5.63
CA ALA A 106 5.68 19.19 5.26
C ALA A 106 6.38 17.85 5.01
N VAL A 107 7.53 17.88 4.32
CA VAL A 107 8.38 16.69 4.11
C VAL A 107 8.81 16.11 5.45
N ASP A 108 9.33 16.94 6.35
CA ASP A 108 9.76 16.51 7.67
C ASP A 108 8.60 15.96 8.50
N ALA A 109 7.46 16.64 8.47
CA ALA A 109 6.26 16.21 9.20
C ALA A 109 5.75 14.85 8.75
N VAL A 110 5.68 14.61 7.43
CA VAL A 110 5.28 13.31 6.89
C VAL A 110 6.32 12.23 7.19
N GLY A 111 7.61 12.56 7.08
CA GLY A 111 8.69 11.63 7.41
C GLY A 111 8.71 11.22 8.89
N GLU A 112 8.41 12.15 9.80
CA GLU A 112 8.35 11.90 11.25
C GLU A 112 7.06 11.25 11.71
N CYS A 113 6.05 11.15 10.84
CA CYS A 113 4.75 10.61 11.21
C CYS A 113 4.88 9.17 11.71
N ALA A 114 4.46 8.94 12.96
CA ALA A 114 4.46 7.62 13.58
C ALA A 114 3.27 6.79 13.10
N MET A 115 3.27 6.42 11.82
CA MET A 115 2.16 5.73 11.18
C MET A 115 2.12 4.23 11.53
N LYS A 116 0.90 3.72 11.77
CA LYS A 116 0.64 2.29 11.89
C LYS A 116 0.37 1.70 10.52
N GLY A 117 0.54 0.39 10.36
CA GLY A 117 0.27 -0.28 9.08
C GLY A 117 -1.14 -0.03 8.52
N LYS A 118 -2.16 0.14 9.38
CA LYS A 118 -3.52 0.45 8.94
C LYS A 118 -3.66 1.86 8.32
N ASP A 119 -2.76 2.78 8.67
CA ASP A 119 -2.82 4.19 8.30
C ASP A 119 -2.00 4.51 7.04
N VAL A 120 -1.29 3.51 6.48
CA VAL A 120 -0.50 3.67 5.25
C VAL A 120 -1.37 4.09 4.06
N PRO A 121 -2.55 3.47 3.80
CA PRO A 121 -3.40 3.89 2.67
C PRO A 121 -3.87 5.35 2.78
N ALA A 122 -4.18 5.81 4.00
CA ALA A 122 -4.53 7.20 4.26
C ALA A 122 -3.35 8.14 3.98
N SER A 123 -2.16 7.72 4.38
CA SER A 123 -0.92 8.46 4.14
C SER A 123 -0.57 8.57 2.66
N VAL A 124 -0.80 7.51 1.88
CA VAL A 124 -0.62 7.52 0.41
C VAL A 124 -1.52 8.57 -0.24
N GLN A 125 -2.79 8.68 0.18
CA GLN A 125 -3.71 9.72 -0.35
C GLN A 125 -3.25 11.13 0.01
N VAL A 126 -2.81 11.35 1.25
CA VAL A 126 -2.29 12.65 1.70
C VAL A 126 -1.01 13.04 0.94
N VAL A 127 -0.08 12.10 0.79
CA VAL A 127 1.19 12.31 0.06
C VAL A 127 0.93 12.57 -1.42
N SER A 128 0.00 11.84 -2.05
CA SER A 128 -0.44 12.11 -3.42
C SER A 128 -1.00 13.53 -3.55
N ALA A 129 -1.86 13.98 -2.63
CA ALA A 129 -2.41 15.33 -2.68
C ALA A 129 -1.35 16.45 -2.56
N LEU A 130 -0.27 16.20 -1.82
CA LEU A 130 0.89 17.12 -1.73
C LEU A 130 1.75 17.04 -3.00
N HIS A 131 2.01 15.83 -3.51
CA HIS A 131 2.73 15.59 -4.75
C HIS A 131 2.09 16.30 -5.95
N LEU A 132 0.77 16.23 -6.09
CA LEU A 132 0.01 16.88 -7.15
C LEU A 132 0.02 18.42 -7.08
N ARG A 133 0.52 19.01 -5.98
CA ARG A 133 0.54 20.48 -5.78
C ARG A 133 1.95 21.06 -5.75
N TYR A 134 2.88 20.38 -5.09
CA TYR A 134 4.19 20.93 -4.76
C TYR A 134 5.29 20.07 -5.39
N GLY A 135 5.91 20.57 -6.46
CA GLY A 135 6.86 19.80 -7.27
C GLY A 135 8.10 19.27 -6.52
N THR A 136 8.57 20.01 -5.52
CA THR A 136 9.75 19.65 -4.73
C THR A 136 9.45 18.72 -3.55
N PHE A 137 8.18 18.53 -3.20
CA PHE A 137 7.77 17.75 -2.03
C PHE A 137 8.24 16.29 -2.12
N THR A 138 7.97 15.64 -3.26
CA THR A 138 8.25 14.22 -3.44
C THR A 138 9.74 13.90 -3.39
N THR A 139 10.58 14.74 -3.99
CA THR A 139 12.04 14.57 -3.95
C THR A 139 12.57 14.66 -2.52
N GLY A 140 12.10 15.64 -1.74
CA GLY A 140 12.44 15.75 -0.32
C GLY A 140 11.99 14.52 0.48
N LEU A 141 10.75 14.06 0.26
CA LEU A 141 10.19 12.90 0.93
C LEU A 141 10.96 11.61 0.61
N GLN A 142 11.39 11.41 -0.64
CA GLN A 142 12.21 10.27 -1.03
C GLN A 142 13.53 10.23 -0.24
N GLY A 143 14.20 11.37 -0.12
CA GLY A 143 15.42 11.49 0.70
C GLY A 143 15.15 11.15 2.16
N ARG A 144 14.09 11.72 2.74
CA ARG A 144 13.71 11.50 4.15
C ARG A 144 13.37 10.04 4.45
N LEU A 145 12.57 9.38 3.60
CA LEU A 145 12.22 7.96 3.78
C LEU A 145 13.43 7.04 3.54
N SER A 146 14.31 7.38 2.59
CA SER A 146 15.52 6.60 2.31
C SER A 146 16.47 6.56 3.51
N SER A 147 16.53 7.64 4.30
CA SER A 147 17.42 7.74 5.45
C SER A 147 17.09 6.71 6.54
N PHE A 148 15.82 6.31 6.68
CA PHE A 148 15.41 5.27 7.64
C PHE A 148 16.00 3.89 7.35
N PHE A 149 16.36 3.62 6.09
CA PHE A 149 17.01 2.37 5.74
C PHE A 149 18.51 2.44 5.97
N VAL A 150 19.14 3.60 5.75
CA VAL A 150 20.61 3.78 5.82
C VAL A 150 21.13 4.05 7.23
N GLU A 151 20.42 4.83 8.05
CA GLU A 151 20.86 5.29 9.39
C GLU A 151 20.94 4.18 10.46
N SER A 152 20.89 2.92 10.07
CA SER A 152 20.39 1.83 10.89
C SER A 152 21.40 0.78 11.35
N LYS A 153 22.67 1.16 11.44
CA LYS A 153 23.59 0.41 12.29
C LYS A 153 23.04 0.46 13.72
N SER A 154 22.95 -0.70 14.38
CA SER A 154 22.64 -0.79 15.80
C SER A 154 23.56 0.17 16.54
N LYS A 155 22.99 1.13 17.27
CA LYS A 155 23.78 2.00 18.13
C LYS A 155 24.24 1.15 19.31
N GLU A 156 25.51 1.25 19.67
CA GLU A 156 26.00 0.61 20.90
C GLU A 156 25.17 1.12 22.08
N GLY A 157 24.66 0.21 22.91
CA GLY A 157 23.78 0.54 24.03
C GLY A 157 22.29 0.72 23.69
N GLU A 158 21.87 0.40 22.46
CA GLU A 158 20.45 0.42 22.09
C GLU A 158 19.61 -0.57 22.89
N THR A 159 18.49 -0.10 23.41
CA THR A 159 17.53 -0.93 24.14
C THR A 159 16.69 -1.80 23.19
N GLU A 160 16.16 -2.92 23.68
CA GLU A 160 15.22 -3.77 22.92
C GLU A 160 13.97 -2.99 22.45
N GLY A 161 13.52 -2.01 23.23
CA GLY A 161 12.40 -1.14 22.86
C GLY A 161 12.72 -0.25 21.66
N GLU A 162 13.86 0.44 21.69
CA GLU A 162 14.33 1.27 20.57
C GLU A 162 14.59 0.43 19.32
N ARG A 163 15.11 -0.78 19.50
CA ARG A 163 15.28 -1.77 18.43
C ARG A 163 13.95 -2.09 17.75
N LYS A 164 12.94 -2.42 18.55
CA LYS A 164 11.60 -2.74 18.06
C LYS A 164 10.94 -1.57 17.34
N ASP A 165 11.07 -0.35 17.87
CA ASP A 165 10.49 0.85 17.26
C ASP A 165 11.17 1.16 15.92
N ARG A 166 12.49 1.01 15.82
CA ARG A 166 13.23 1.18 14.58
C ARG A 166 12.80 0.17 13.51
N VAL A 167 12.69 -1.11 13.86
CA VAL A 167 12.22 -2.17 12.95
C VAL A 167 10.79 -1.89 12.49
N THR A 168 9.93 -1.44 13.41
CA THR A 168 8.54 -1.08 13.09
C THR A 168 8.48 0.10 12.13
N ARG A 169 9.29 1.14 12.36
CA ARG A 169 9.41 2.30 11.47
C ARG A 169 9.91 1.91 10.08
N ARG A 170 10.96 1.08 9.99
CA ARG A 170 11.47 0.57 8.69
C ARG A 170 10.40 -0.22 7.94
N ARG A 171 9.63 -1.06 8.64
CA ARG A 171 8.54 -1.86 8.05
C ARG A 171 7.45 -0.97 7.46
N THR A 172 6.98 0.01 8.22
CA THR A 172 5.95 0.95 7.74
C THR A 172 6.49 1.83 6.62
N ALA A 173 7.75 2.30 6.72
CA ALA A 173 8.39 3.08 5.67
C ALA A 173 8.54 2.29 4.37
N LEU A 174 8.95 1.02 4.42
CA LEU A 174 9.07 0.15 3.24
C LEU A 174 7.71 0.00 2.56
N ARG A 175 6.67 -0.25 3.36
CA ARG A 175 5.30 -0.36 2.87
C ARG A 175 4.84 0.95 2.21
N LEU A 176 5.07 2.10 2.85
CA LEU A 176 4.73 3.41 2.30
C LEU A 176 5.45 3.67 0.98
N VAL A 177 6.78 3.47 0.92
CA VAL A 177 7.58 3.63 -0.30
C VAL A 177 7.02 2.75 -1.43
N THR A 178 6.65 1.51 -1.10
CA THR A 178 6.10 0.56 -2.06
C THR A 178 4.73 1.02 -2.58
N GLU A 179 3.79 1.38 -1.69
CA GLU A 179 2.47 1.85 -2.10
C GLU A 179 2.54 3.18 -2.86
N LEU A 180 3.48 4.07 -2.53
CA LEU A 180 3.73 5.32 -3.28
C LEU A 180 4.29 5.05 -4.68
N PHE A 181 5.12 4.01 -4.83
CA PHE A 181 5.60 3.59 -6.15
C PHE A 181 4.46 3.04 -7.00
N VAL A 182 3.63 2.17 -6.43
CA VAL A 182 2.44 1.60 -7.08
C VAL A 182 1.44 2.70 -7.45
N ALA A 183 1.25 3.69 -6.59
CA ALA A 183 0.42 4.86 -6.84
C ALA A 183 1.01 5.85 -7.86
N GLY A 184 2.22 5.63 -8.38
CA GLY A 184 2.84 6.52 -9.38
C GLY A 184 3.38 7.83 -8.80
N VAL A 185 3.40 7.99 -7.47
CA VAL A 185 4.01 9.15 -6.81
C VAL A 185 5.54 9.05 -6.88
N PHE A 186 6.07 7.85 -6.64
CA PHE A 186 7.47 7.54 -6.92
C PHE A 186 7.55 6.81 -8.26
N THR A 187 8.38 7.30 -9.17
CA THR A 187 8.57 6.72 -10.50
C THR A 187 9.89 5.97 -10.62
N GLU A 188 10.88 6.30 -9.79
CA GLU A 188 12.17 5.63 -9.77
C GLU A 188 12.18 4.42 -8.85
N GLY A 189 12.39 3.22 -9.41
CA GLY A 189 12.49 1.98 -8.64
C GLY A 189 13.77 1.88 -7.79
N SER A 190 14.73 2.77 -8.03
CA SER A 190 16.02 2.83 -7.33
C SER A 190 15.85 3.00 -5.81
N VAL A 191 14.85 3.77 -5.38
CA VAL A 191 14.54 4.02 -3.96
C VAL A 191 14.11 2.72 -3.27
N LEU A 192 13.17 1.98 -3.87
CA LEU A 192 12.69 0.71 -3.36
C LEU A 192 13.79 -0.36 -3.38
N GLY A 193 14.53 -0.46 -4.51
CA GLY A 193 15.64 -1.40 -4.64
C GLY A 193 16.75 -1.17 -3.61
N ARG A 194 17.10 0.10 -3.36
CA ARG A 194 18.08 0.46 -2.33
C ARG A 194 17.58 0.13 -0.92
N ALA A 195 16.31 0.43 -0.62
CA ALA A 195 15.70 0.09 0.67
C ALA A 195 15.72 -1.43 0.92
N LEU A 196 15.31 -2.22 -0.07
CA LEU A 196 15.33 -3.69 0.02
C LEU A 196 16.76 -4.22 0.19
N LYS A 197 17.72 -3.73 -0.60
CA LYS A 197 19.14 -4.13 -0.48
C LYS A 197 19.67 -3.85 0.92
N GLU A 198 19.42 -2.65 1.44
CA GLU A 198 19.93 -2.24 2.75
C GLU A 198 19.31 -3.05 3.90
N LEU A 199 18.01 -3.37 3.81
CA LEU A 199 17.35 -4.26 4.76
C LEU A 199 17.99 -5.65 4.77
N VAL A 200 18.30 -6.23 3.60
CA VAL A 200 18.95 -7.53 3.50
C VAL A 200 20.36 -7.51 4.09
N VAL A 201 21.16 -6.47 3.80
CA VAL A 201 22.53 -6.34 4.32
C VAL A 201 22.52 -6.25 5.85
N GLN A 202 21.63 -5.44 6.40
CA GLN A 202 21.56 -5.21 7.85
C GLN A 202 21.08 -6.45 8.62
N GLU A 203 20.12 -7.19 8.08
CA GLU A 203 19.64 -8.42 8.72
C GLU A 203 20.67 -9.55 8.64
N LYS A 204 21.43 -9.66 7.55
CA LYS A 204 22.54 -10.62 7.46
C LYS A 204 23.68 -10.34 8.44
N ALA A 205 23.84 -9.09 8.87
CA ALA A 205 24.85 -8.71 9.86
C ALA A 205 24.45 -9.09 11.30
N LEU A 206 23.21 -9.51 11.54
CA LEU A 206 22.71 -9.93 12.84
C LEU A 206 22.76 -11.47 12.95
N THR A 207 23.33 -11.98 14.04
CA THR A 207 23.48 -13.43 14.31
C THR A 207 22.14 -14.19 14.36
N ASP A 208 21.03 -13.52 14.71
CA ASP A 208 19.65 -14.06 14.70
C ASP A 208 18.69 -13.31 13.72
N GLY A 209 19.23 -12.59 12.72
CA GLY A 209 18.46 -11.69 11.85
C GLY A 209 17.47 -12.35 10.86
N GLY A 210 17.48 -13.67 10.74
CA GLY A 210 16.66 -14.39 9.76
C GLY A 210 15.14 -14.18 9.92
N ALA A 211 14.65 -14.12 11.16
CA ALA A 211 13.21 -13.99 11.44
C ALA A 211 12.66 -12.60 11.10
N THR A 212 13.42 -11.53 11.37
CA THR A 212 13.01 -10.15 11.09
C THR A 212 12.99 -9.88 9.59
N LEU A 213 14.03 -10.32 8.87
CA LEU A 213 14.05 -10.23 7.41
C LEU A 213 12.88 -10.97 6.78
N SER A 214 12.60 -12.19 7.24
CA SER A 214 11.47 -12.99 6.77
C SER A 214 10.14 -12.27 6.99
N ALA A 215 9.92 -11.67 8.16
CA ALA A 215 8.71 -10.91 8.44
C ALA A 215 8.57 -9.66 7.54
N LEU A 216 9.67 -8.98 7.23
CA LEU A 216 9.69 -7.83 6.32
C LEU A 216 9.39 -8.24 4.88
N LEU A 217 9.99 -9.34 4.40
CA LEU A 217 9.75 -9.88 3.06
C LEU A 217 8.32 -10.39 2.89
N VAL A 218 7.79 -11.12 3.89
CA VAL A 218 6.39 -11.57 3.90
C VAL A 218 5.45 -10.36 3.85
N ALA A 219 5.73 -9.30 4.63
CA ALA A 219 4.95 -8.07 4.57
C ALA A 219 5.04 -7.41 3.19
N PHE A 220 6.24 -7.32 2.60
CA PHE A 220 6.42 -6.78 1.24
C PHE A 220 5.59 -7.57 0.22
N VAL A 221 5.72 -8.90 0.19
CA VAL A 221 4.94 -9.76 -0.72
C VAL A 221 3.44 -9.61 -0.49
N LYS A 222 2.99 -9.51 0.77
CA LYS A 222 1.57 -9.31 1.11
C LYS A 222 0.98 -8.03 0.51
N TYR A 223 1.74 -6.93 0.47
CA TYR A 223 1.23 -5.63 0.01
C TYR A 223 1.61 -5.28 -1.43
N ALA A 224 2.66 -5.91 -1.97
CA ALA A 224 3.28 -5.56 -3.25
C ALA A 224 3.29 -6.73 -4.24
N GLY A 225 3.02 -7.95 -3.78
CA GLY A 225 3.17 -9.17 -4.58
C GLY A 225 2.31 -9.17 -5.83
N GLU A 226 1.07 -8.66 -5.76
CA GLU A 226 0.20 -8.55 -6.92
C GLU A 226 0.77 -7.55 -7.95
N ASP A 227 1.22 -6.38 -7.50
CA ASP A 227 1.67 -5.30 -8.39
C ASP A 227 3.04 -5.55 -9.04
N PHE A 228 3.98 -6.12 -8.28
CA PHE A 228 5.37 -6.28 -8.74
C PHE A 228 5.70 -7.69 -9.21
N LEU A 229 5.05 -8.70 -8.63
CA LEU A 229 5.37 -10.11 -8.88
C LEU A 229 4.23 -10.85 -9.60
N GLY A 230 3.08 -10.19 -9.81
CA GLY A 230 1.90 -10.83 -10.39
C GLY A 230 1.31 -11.93 -9.50
N ILE A 231 1.64 -11.95 -8.21
CA ILE A 231 1.14 -12.96 -7.27
C ILE A 231 -0.34 -12.69 -7.03
N ARG A 232 -1.18 -13.63 -7.48
CA ARG A 232 -2.62 -13.57 -7.32
C ARG A 232 -3.05 -14.27 -6.02
N PRO A 233 -4.09 -13.78 -5.34
CA PRO A 233 -4.66 -14.51 -4.20
C PRO A 233 -5.24 -15.85 -4.66
N ALA A 234 -5.19 -16.86 -3.78
CA ALA A 234 -5.57 -18.24 -4.10
C ALA A 234 -6.95 -18.35 -4.78
N TRP A 235 -7.95 -17.61 -4.28
CA TRP A 235 -9.30 -17.60 -4.86
C TRP A 235 -9.32 -17.16 -6.33
N ARG A 236 -8.43 -16.23 -6.74
CA ARG A 236 -8.35 -15.78 -8.14
C ARG A 236 -7.76 -16.86 -9.03
N VAL A 237 -6.76 -17.59 -8.53
CA VAL A 237 -6.13 -18.70 -9.24
C VAL A 237 -7.14 -19.83 -9.43
N GLU A 238 -7.86 -20.23 -8.38
CA GLU A 238 -8.91 -21.25 -8.45
C GLU A 238 -9.99 -20.90 -9.47
N VAL A 239 -10.41 -19.63 -9.50
CA VAL A 239 -11.40 -19.13 -10.46
C VAL A 239 -10.86 -19.12 -11.89
N ASP A 240 -9.62 -18.66 -12.10
CA ASP A 240 -8.96 -18.65 -13.40
C ASP A 240 -8.83 -20.10 -13.94
N ASP A 241 -8.49 -21.07 -13.08
CA ASP A 241 -8.40 -22.49 -13.42
C ASP A 241 -9.77 -23.09 -13.81
N LEU A 242 -10.83 -22.76 -13.07
CA LEU A 242 -12.20 -23.18 -13.39
C LEU A 242 -12.64 -22.64 -14.75
N ILE A 243 -12.39 -21.36 -15.03
CA ILE A 243 -12.71 -20.73 -16.31
C ILE A 243 -11.94 -21.40 -17.45
N GLN A 244 -10.65 -21.72 -17.24
CA GLN A 244 -9.84 -22.43 -18.24
C GLN A 244 -10.34 -23.86 -18.48
N ALA A 245 -10.75 -24.57 -17.43
CA ALA A 245 -11.28 -25.92 -17.54
C ALA A 245 -12.60 -25.96 -18.34
N ASP A 246 -13.49 -24.99 -18.12
CA ASP A 246 -14.73 -24.87 -18.90
C ASP A 246 -14.44 -24.54 -20.38
N ARG A 247 -13.50 -23.63 -20.66
CA ARG A 247 -13.09 -23.32 -22.04
C ARG A 247 -12.48 -24.50 -22.80
N LYS A 248 -11.85 -25.45 -22.11
CA LYS A 248 -11.30 -26.67 -22.74
C LYS A 248 -12.36 -27.74 -23.01
N LYS A 249 -13.52 -27.64 -22.36
CA LYS A 249 -14.65 -28.57 -22.52
C LYS A 249 -15.67 -28.08 -23.56
N ALA A 250 -15.70 -26.77 -23.82
CA ALA A 250 -16.48 -26.13 -24.89
C ALA A 250 -15.75 -26.21 -26.24
#